data_AF-S6CPG9-F1
#
_entry.id   AF-S6CPG9-F1
#
_cell.length_a   1.000
_cell.length_b   1.000
_cell.length_c   1.000
_cell.angle_alpha   90.00
_cell.angle_beta   90.00
_cell.angle_gamma   90.00
#
_symmetry.space_group_name_H-M   'P 1'
#
loop_
_entity.id
_entity.type
_entity.pdbx_description
1 polymer ?
#
loop_
_entity_poly.entity_id
_entity_poly.type
_entity_poly.pdbx_seq_one_letter_code
_entity_poly.pdbx_strand_id
1 'polypeptide(L)'
;MASAKKKPFLADPKFLKYKGFRVCDEADNGIQLWYYPFDENVELPKFKECAKQPYIEEKGYVLYYTSQCPFNAKYVPVIEDIAKEKSVQFKAIHLQSKEEAQNAPTPITTYALFLDGDYITNEQMNDKRFLKLLEKQSFNNTER
;
A
#
# COMPACT_ATOMS: atom_id res chain seq x y z
N MET A 1 9.26 7.42 1.14
CA MET A 1 9.45 6.02 1.54
C MET A 1 10.20 5.28 0.43
N ALA A 2 10.95 4.24 0.80
CA ALA A 2 11.62 3.34 -0.14
C ALA A 2 11.49 1.90 0.36
N SER A 3 12.23 0.98 -0.25
CA SER A 3 12.41 -0.40 0.21
C SER A 3 13.86 -0.81 0.01
N ALA A 4 14.29 -1.91 0.62
CA ALA A 4 15.69 -2.38 0.53
C ALA A 4 16.19 -2.58 -0.92
N LYS A 5 15.28 -2.93 -1.83
CA LYS A 5 15.50 -2.95 -3.28
C LYS A 5 14.56 -1.95 -3.95
N LYS A 6 14.92 -1.45 -5.14
CA LYS A 6 14.04 -0.58 -5.93
C LYS A 6 12.72 -1.30 -6.23
N LYS A 7 11.60 -0.67 -5.88
CA LYS A 7 10.24 -1.08 -6.25
C LYS A 7 9.56 0.03 -7.08
N PRO A 8 8.55 -0.30 -7.90
CA PRO A 8 7.73 0.70 -8.58
C PRO A 8 7.14 1.72 -7.60
N PHE A 9 7.03 2.97 -8.03
CA PHE A 9 6.41 4.07 -7.27
C PHE A 9 7.05 4.43 -5.92
N LEU A 10 8.16 3.79 -5.55
CA LEU A 10 8.97 4.14 -4.37
C LEU A 10 10.27 4.82 -4.78
N ALA A 11 10.92 5.54 -3.85
CA ALA A 11 12.23 6.11 -4.11
C ALA A 11 13.30 5.03 -4.35
N ASP A 12 14.37 5.37 -5.08
CA ASP A 12 15.52 4.48 -5.24
C ASP A 12 16.39 4.51 -3.97
N PRO A 13 16.54 3.38 -3.24
CA PRO A 13 17.35 3.34 -2.01
C PRO A 13 18.83 3.65 -2.26
N LYS A 14 19.39 3.35 -3.44
CA LYS A 14 20.79 3.68 -3.76
C LYS A 14 20.96 5.19 -3.88
N PHE A 15 20.01 5.86 -4.53
CA PHE A 15 20.03 7.31 -4.65
C PHE A 15 19.86 7.99 -3.29
N LEU A 16 18.92 7.53 -2.46
CA LEU A 16 18.73 8.06 -1.10
C LEU A 16 19.99 7.93 -0.25
N LYS A 17 20.61 6.74 -0.23
CA LYS A 17 21.87 6.51 0.49
C LYS A 17 23.00 7.40 -0.03
N TYR A 18 23.15 7.52 -1.35
CA TYR A 18 24.13 8.42 -1.96
C TYR A 18 23.94 9.88 -1.53
N LYS A 19 22.69 10.31 -1.36
CA LYS A 19 22.32 11.64 -0.88
C LYS A 19 22.41 11.80 0.65
N GLY A 20 22.88 10.80 1.39
CA GLY A 20 23.07 10.89 2.84
C GLY A 20 21.84 10.54 3.68
N PHE A 21 20.73 10.11 3.07
CA PHE A 21 19.58 9.61 3.82
C PHE A 21 19.90 8.28 4.50
N ARG A 22 19.26 8.03 5.64
CA ARG A 22 19.39 6.79 6.43
C ARG A 22 18.01 6.18 6.68
N VAL A 23 17.97 4.86 6.82
CA VAL A 23 16.75 4.16 7.29
C VAL A 23 16.59 4.44 8.79
N CYS A 24 15.37 4.73 9.23
CA CYS A 24 15.03 4.94 10.65
C CYS A 24 13.92 4.01 11.16
N ASP A 25 13.12 3.46 10.26
CA ASP A 25 12.08 2.49 10.60
C ASP A 25 11.72 1.64 9.37
N GLU A 26 11.13 0.48 9.60
CA GLU A 26 10.69 -0.45 8.57
C GLU A 26 9.39 -1.16 9.02
N ALA A 27 8.44 -1.28 8.09
CA ALA A 27 7.21 -2.05 8.28
C ALA A 27 7.36 -3.45 7.68
N ASP A 28 6.56 -4.41 8.15
CA ASP A 28 6.66 -5.83 7.82
C ASP A 28 6.44 -6.13 6.31
N ASN A 29 5.79 -5.23 5.58
CA ASN A 29 5.67 -5.30 4.12
C ASN A 29 6.94 -4.85 3.36
N GLY A 30 8.04 -4.59 4.07
CA GLY A 30 9.35 -4.19 3.54
C GLY A 30 9.41 -2.74 3.07
N ILE A 31 8.52 -1.88 3.58
CA ILE A 31 8.54 -0.45 3.33
C ILE A 31 9.38 0.22 4.41
N GLN A 32 10.37 0.99 3.97
CA GLN A 32 11.31 1.68 4.82
C GLN A 32 10.99 3.17 4.90
N LEU A 33 11.06 3.69 6.12
CA LEU A 33 11.09 5.12 6.41
C LEU A 33 12.53 5.60 6.36
N TRP A 34 12.78 6.59 5.50
CA TRP A 34 14.09 7.20 5.31
C TRP A 34 14.02 8.64 5.79
N TYR A 35 15.08 9.07 6.47
CA TYR A 35 15.23 10.44 6.96
C TYR A 35 16.60 10.98 6.59
N TYR A 36 16.72 12.31 6.56
CA TYR A 36 17.99 12.99 6.39
C TYR A 36 18.36 13.65 7.73
N PRO A 37 19.44 13.22 8.41
CA PRO A 37 19.84 13.79 9.69
C PRO A 37 20.40 15.21 9.49
N PHE A 38 19.80 16.20 10.15
CA PHE A 38 20.36 17.55 10.24
C PHE A 38 21.32 17.69 11.43
N ASP A 39 21.04 16.98 12.53
CA ASP A 39 21.85 16.94 13.75
C ASP A 39 22.07 15.49 14.21
N GLU A 40 23.05 15.26 15.08
CA GLU A 40 23.42 13.92 15.55
C GLU A 40 22.44 13.34 16.59
N ASN A 41 21.75 14.19 17.35
CA ASN A 41 20.87 13.82 18.47
C ASN A 41 19.41 14.16 18.19
N VAL A 42 18.86 13.65 17.08
CA VAL A 42 17.46 13.85 16.71
C VAL A 42 16.61 12.64 17.06
N GLU A 43 15.39 12.88 17.53
CA GLU A 43 14.40 11.83 17.67
C GLU A 43 14.02 11.31 16.28
N LEU A 44 14.15 9.99 16.09
CA LEU A 44 13.91 9.38 14.80
C LEU A 44 12.40 9.26 14.54
N PRO A 45 11.92 9.67 13.35
CA PRO A 45 10.53 9.44 12.98
C PRO A 45 10.29 7.93 12.85
N LYS A 46 9.08 7.51 13.20
CA LYS A 46 8.67 6.10 13.20
C LYS A 46 7.28 5.97 12.60
N PHE A 47 6.98 4.80 12.06
CA PHE A 47 5.60 4.45 11.73
C PHE A 47 4.79 4.28 13.01
N LYS A 48 3.48 4.57 12.93
CA LYS A 48 2.55 4.17 13.98
C LYS A 48 2.43 2.65 13.99
N GLU A 49 2.10 2.09 15.15
CA GLU A 49 1.98 0.65 15.33
C GLU A 49 0.97 0.01 14.36
N CYS A 50 -0.16 0.68 14.09
CA CYS A 50 -1.16 0.23 13.13
C CYS A 50 -0.63 0.07 11.70
N ALA A 51 0.45 0.78 11.34
CA ALA A 51 1.06 0.71 10.02
C ALA A 51 2.30 -0.20 10.00
N LYS A 52 2.83 -0.64 11.15
CA LYS A 52 4.02 -1.48 11.20
C LYS A 52 3.76 -2.88 10.67
N GLN A 53 2.60 -3.44 10.97
CA GLN A 53 2.20 -4.77 10.52
C GLN A 53 0.95 -4.64 9.65
N PRO A 54 1.10 -4.48 8.32
CA PRO A 54 -0.04 -4.23 7.47
C PRO A 54 -1.01 -5.40 7.45
N TYR A 55 -2.10 -5.24 8.19
CA TYR A 55 -3.15 -6.22 8.37
C TYR A 55 -4.49 -5.52 8.62
N ILE A 56 -5.57 -6.14 8.18
CA ILE A 56 -6.94 -5.70 8.46
C ILE A 56 -7.82 -6.90 8.88
N GLU A 57 -8.89 -6.66 9.61
CA GLU A 57 -9.80 -7.74 10.01
C GLU A 57 -10.83 -8.07 8.91
N GLU A 58 -11.09 -7.11 8.01
CA GLU A 58 -12.09 -7.26 6.97
C GLU A 58 -11.77 -8.36 5.95
N LYS A 59 -12.84 -9.05 5.52
CA LYS A 59 -12.80 -10.09 4.48
C LYS A 59 -13.10 -9.53 3.10
N GLY A 60 -12.65 -10.27 2.10
CA GLY A 60 -12.65 -9.84 0.71
C GLY A 60 -11.56 -8.82 0.43
N TYR A 61 -11.66 -8.17 -0.73
CA TYR A 61 -10.73 -7.14 -1.12
C TYR A 61 -11.06 -5.81 -0.44
N VAL A 62 -10.05 -5.18 0.14
CA VAL A 62 -10.18 -3.82 0.69
C VAL A 62 -9.06 -2.95 0.15
N LEU A 63 -9.43 -1.84 -0.48
CA LEU A 63 -8.50 -0.87 -1.04
C LEU A 63 -8.51 0.40 -0.20
N TYR A 64 -7.37 0.73 0.39
CA TYR A 64 -7.11 2.05 0.97
C TYR A 64 -6.41 2.95 -0.06
N TYR A 65 -6.89 4.17 -0.27
CA TYR A 65 -6.28 5.08 -1.24
C TYR A 65 -6.49 6.55 -0.88
N THR A 66 -5.68 7.42 -1.47
CA THR A 66 -5.83 8.89 -1.38
C THR A 66 -5.91 9.50 -2.78
N SER A 67 -6.31 10.76 -2.87
CA SER A 67 -6.29 11.52 -4.13
C SER A 67 -4.90 12.02 -4.56
N GLN A 68 -3.81 11.57 -3.92
CA GLN A 68 -2.45 11.94 -4.32
C GLN A 68 -2.11 11.45 -5.74
N CYS A 69 -2.63 10.29 -6.12
CA CYS A 69 -2.47 9.74 -7.46
C CYS A 69 -3.72 10.06 -8.31
N PRO A 70 -3.62 10.87 -9.39
CA PRO A 70 -4.79 11.22 -10.20
C PRO A 70 -5.41 10.00 -10.91
N PHE A 71 -4.66 8.92 -11.09
CA PHE A 71 -5.17 7.68 -11.67
C PHE A 71 -6.23 6.99 -10.78
N ASN A 72 -6.24 7.25 -9.46
CA ASN A 72 -7.23 6.66 -8.56
C ASN A 72 -8.66 7.09 -8.93
N ALA A 73 -8.87 8.35 -9.31
CA ALA A 73 -10.17 8.87 -9.71
C ALA A 73 -10.76 8.12 -10.92
N LYS A 74 -9.88 7.60 -11.80
CA LYS A 74 -10.30 6.82 -12.96
C LYS A 74 -10.45 5.34 -12.64
N TYR A 75 -9.45 4.73 -12.00
CA TYR A 75 -9.37 3.28 -11.95
C TYR A 75 -10.04 2.65 -10.73
N VAL A 76 -10.23 3.39 -9.63
CA VAL A 76 -10.97 2.85 -8.48
C VAL A 76 -12.42 2.51 -8.84
N PRO A 77 -13.19 3.40 -9.51
CA PRO A 77 -14.54 3.04 -9.96
C PRO A 77 -14.55 1.84 -10.92
N VAL A 78 -13.57 1.77 -11.83
CA VAL A 78 -13.47 0.66 -12.80
C VAL A 78 -13.26 -0.69 -12.11
N ILE A 79 -12.41 -0.77 -11.08
CA ILE A 79 -12.21 -2.04 -10.36
C ILE A 79 -13.38 -2.38 -9.45
N GLU A 80 -14.09 -1.38 -8.91
CA GLU A 80 -15.35 -1.60 -8.17
C GLU A 80 -16.43 -2.20 -9.08
N ASP A 81 -16.59 -1.67 -10.29
CA ASP A 81 -17.53 -2.20 -11.28
C ASP A 81 -17.17 -3.64 -11.68
N ILE A 82 -15.89 -3.93 -11.95
CA ILE A 82 -15.43 -5.29 -12.26
C ILE A 82 -15.70 -6.24 -11.09
N ALA A 83 -15.42 -5.82 -9.85
CA ALA A 83 -15.67 -6.64 -8.67
C ALA A 83 -17.17 -6.96 -8.53
N LYS A 84 -18.04 -5.98 -8.78
CA LYS A 84 -19.48 -6.15 -8.78
C LYS A 84 -19.94 -7.12 -9.88
N GLU A 85 -19.47 -6.95 -11.11
CA GLU A 85 -19.78 -7.85 -12.24
C GLU A 85 -19.34 -9.30 -11.98
N LYS A 86 -18.21 -9.48 -11.30
CA LYS A 86 -17.64 -10.79 -10.96
C LYS A 86 -18.14 -11.35 -9.62
N SER A 87 -19.06 -10.67 -8.93
CA SER A 87 -19.54 -11.06 -7.61
C SER A 87 -18.43 -11.25 -6.58
N VAL A 88 -17.40 -10.41 -6.65
CA VAL A 88 -16.26 -10.38 -5.72
C VAL A 88 -16.55 -9.37 -4.62
N GLN A 89 -16.36 -9.76 -3.36
CA GLN A 89 -16.44 -8.84 -2.23
C GLN A 89 -15.29 -7.83 -2.31
N PHE A 90 -15.64 -6.55 -2.50
CA PHE A 90 -14.68 -5.46 -2.65
C PHE A 90 -15.18 -4.20 -1.92
N LYS A 91 -14.28 -3.50 -1.25
CA LYS A 91 -14.54 -2.21 -0.58
C LYS A 91 -13.41 -1.23 -0.87
N ALA A 92 -13.72 -0.05 -1.41
CA ALA A 92 -12.79 1.06 -1.48
C ALA A 92 -12.96 2.01 -0.28
N ILE A 93 -11.85 2.41 0.33
CA ILE A 93 -11.78 3.35 1.45
C ILE A 93 -10.92 4.54 1.00
N HIS A 94 -11.58 5.66 0.72
CA HIS A 94 -10.91 6.90 0.36
C HIS A 94 -10.49 7.64 1.64
N LEU A 95 -9.19 7.77 1.85
CA LEU A 95 -8.60 8.53 2.95
C LEU A 95 -8.57 10.01 2.54
N GLN A 96 -9.39 10.83 3.19
CA GLN A 96 -9.61 12.23 2.87
C GLN A 96 -8.98 13.18 3.91
N SER A 97 -8.62 12.67 5.08
CA SER A 97 -8.01 13.47 6.15
C SER A 97 -6.61 12.99 6.53
N LYS A 98 -5.83 13.88 7.15
CA LYS A 98 -4.54 13.54 7.77
C LYS A 98 -4.71 12.44 8.82
N GLU A 99 -5.77 12.52 9.62
CA GLU A 99 -6.03 11.58 10.70
C GLU A 99 -6.29 10.18 10.16
N GLU A 100 -7.15 10.05 9.15
CA GLU A 100 -7.41 8.79 8.45
C GLU A 100 -6.13 8.22 7.84
N ALA A 101 -5.34 9.04 7.14
CA ALA A 101 -4.08 8.61 6.55
C ALA A 101 -3.06 8.15 7.60
N GLN A 102 -3.00 8.83 8.75
CA GLN A 102 -2.09 8.46 9.84
C GLN A 102 -2.55 7.22 10.62
N ASN A 103 -3.84 6.88 10.59
CA ASN A 103 -4.41 5.71 11.27
C ASN A 103 -4.67 4.54 10.30
N ALA A 104 -4.27 4.67 9.03
CA ALA A 104 -4.37 3.60 8.04
C ALA A 104 -3.52 2.38 8.47
N PRO A 105 -3.94 1.16 8.07
CA PRO A 105 -3.26 -0.09 8.43
C PRO A 105 -1.99 -0.34 7.61
N THR A 106 -1.36 0.70 7.07
CA THR A 106 -0.24 0.60 6.13
C THR A 106 0.52 1.92 6.09
N PRO A 107 1.85 1.88 5.90
CA PRO A 107 2.62 3.10 5.71
C PRO A 107 2.38 3.72 4.32
N ILE A 108 1.81 2.95 3.36
CA ILE A 108 1.50 3.43 2.01
C ILE A 108 0.03 3.78 1.90
N THR A 109 -0.28 5.08 1.88
CA THR A 109 -1.66 5.60 1.80
C THR A 109 -2.08 6.03 0.40
N THR A 110 -1.16 6.06 -0.57
CA THR A 110 -1.48 6.41 -1.96
C THR A 110 -2.41 5.37 -2.60
N TYR A 111 -2.08 4.09 -2.41
CA TYR A 111 -2.81 2.93 -2.89
C TYR A 111 -2.31 1.70 -2.13
N ALA A 112 -3.18 0.97 -1.44
CA ALA A 112 -2.83 -0.27 -0.76
C ALA A 112 -4.02 -1.23 -0.77
N LEU A 113 -3.86 -2.35 -1.44
CA LEU A 113 -4.87 -3.39 -1.60
C LEU A 113 -4.58 -4.55 -0.63
N PHE A 114 -5.62 -4.98 0.06
CA PHE A 114 -5.64 -6.11 0.98
C PHE A 114 -6.61 -7.17 0.47
N LEU A 115 -6.41 -8.43 0.87
CA LEU A 115 -7.35 -9.54 0.67
C LEU A 115 -7.39 -10.39 1.93
N ASP A 116 -8.57 -10.55 2.51
CA ASP A 116 -8.83 -11.39 3.68
C ASP A 116 -7.97 -11.10 4.92
N GLY A 117 -7.46 -9.88 4.98
CA GLY A 117 -6.62 -9.34 6.04
C GLY A 117 -5.18 -9.10 5.61
N ASP A 118 -4.67 -9.82 4.61
CA ASP A 118 -3.28 -9.74 4.21
C ASP A 118 -3.03 -8.61 3.21
N TYR A 119 -1.90 -7.92 3.37
CA TYR A 119 -1.41 -6.93 2.41
C TYR A 119 -1.02 -7.60 1.09
N ILE A 120 -1.61 -7.15 -0.02
CA ILE A 120 -1.35 -7.69 -1.35
C ILE A 120 -0.36 -6.83 -2.12
N THR A 121 -0.64 -5.53 -2.24
CA THR A 121 0.20 -4.65 -3.06
C THR A 121 -0.14 -3.17 -2.89
N ASN A 122 0.84 -2.31 -3.14
CA ASN A 122 0.68 -0.87 -3.30
C ASN A 122 0.77 -0.40 -4.76
N GLU A 123 0.77 -1.34 -5.71
CA GLU A 123 0.80 -0.98 -7.12
C GLU A 123 -0.60 -0.68 -7.63
N GLN A 124 -0.71 0.40 -8.39
CA GLN A 124 -1.95 0.81 -9.02
C GLN A 124 -2.53 -0.33 -9.87
N MET A 125 -3.80 -0.68 -9.59
CA MET A 125 -4.56 -1.57 -10.45
C MET A 125 -5.27 -0.80 -11.54
N ASN A 126 -5.24 -1.36 -12.74
CA ASN A 126 -6.19 -1.09 -13.81
C ASN A 126 -7.06 -2.33 -14.02
N ASP A 127 -8.00 -2.25 -14.94
CA ASP A 127 -8.88 -3.33 -15.40
C ASP A 127 -8.12 -4.65 -15.63
N LYS A 128 -7.09 -4.63 -16.49
CA LYS A 128 -6.35 -5.84 -16.87
C LYS A 128 -5.59 -6.46 -15.70
N ARG A 129 -4.96 -5.63 -14.87
CA ARG A 129 -4.20 -6.09 -13.70
C ARG A 129 -5.11 -6.70 -12.65
N PHE A 130 -6.27 -6.08 -12.42
CA PHE A 130 -7.24 -6.57 -11.46
C PHE A 130 -7.86 -7.90 -11.90
N LEU A 131 -8.29 -8.00 -13.17
CA LEU A 131 -8.77 -9.27 -13.74
C LEU A 131 -7.74 -10.40 -13.60
N LYS A 132 -6.48 -10.14 -13.94
CA LYS A 132 -5.39 -11.11 -13.77
C LYS A 132 -5.14 -11.50 -12.31
N LEU A 133 -5.35 -10.57 -11.38
CA LEU A 133 -5.26 -10.85 -9.94
C LEU A 133 -6.37 -11.81 -9.51
N LEU A 134 -7.62 -11.57 -9.95
CA LEU A 134 -8.76 -12.42 -9.65
C LEU A 134 -8.59 -13.83 -10.20
N GLU A 135 -8.08 -13.96 -11.43
CA GLU A 135 -7.77 -15.26 -12.04
C GLU A 135 -6.80 -16.06 -11.17
N LYS A 136 -5.67 -15.44 -10.77
CA LYS A 136 -4.67 -16.08 -9.91
C LYS A 136 -5.24 -16.55 -8.57
N GLN A 137 -6.08 -15.74 -7.94
CA GLN A 137 -6.67 -16.13 -6.64
C GLN A 137 -7.71 -17.24 -6.79
N SER A 138 -8.43 -17.28 -7.90
CA SER A 138 -9.36 -18.37 -8.21
C SER A 138 -8.61 -19.70 -8.28
N PHE A 139 -7.44 -19.74 -8.93
CA PHE A 139 -6.60 -20.96 -8.98
C PHE A 139 -6.13 -21.39 -7.59
N ASN A 140 -5.60 -20.47 -6.77
CA ASN A 140 -5.09 -20.80 -5.43
C ASN A 140 -6.16 -21.33 -4.47
N ASN A 141 -7.42 -20.91 -4.62
CA ASN A 141 -8.54 -21.40 -3.80
C ASN A 141 -9.04 -22.79 -4.23
N THR A 142 -8.75 -23.24 -5.44
CA THR A 142 -9.07 -24.61 -5.90
C THR A 142 -8.07 -25.67 -5.42
N GLU A 143 -6.89 -25.25 -4.95
CA GLU A 143 -5.81 -26.13 -4.49
C GLU A 143 -5.69 -26.24 -2.96
N ARG A 144 -6.65 -25.66 -2.21
CA ARG A 144 -6.79 -25.79 -0.75
C ARG A 144 -8.05 -26.57 -0.41
#